data_AF-Q2SGY6-F1
#
_entry.id   AF-Q2SGY6-F1
#
_cell.length_a   1.000
_cell.length_b   1.000
_cell.length_c   1.000
_cell.angle_alpha   90.00
_cell.angle_beta   90.00
_cell.angle_gamma   90.00
#
_symmetry.space_group_name_H-M   'P 1'
#
loop_
_entity.id
_entity.type
_entity.pdbx_description
1 polymer ?
#
loop_
_entity_poly.entity_id
_entity_poly.type
_entity_poly.pdbx_seq_one_letter_code
_entity_poly.pdbx_strand_id
1 'polypeptide(L)'
;MPTQFKGLMKIPLVAFLSLSAFSQSGYAEEVDYSAEGERRAKIAGESLIGAPAPKIRIKDIDGETIDLAQVYGEKPVYLKFWATWCAPCREQMQGFEEIFQKYGDKIQVVAINTGISDNQQSVTAFREKAGLTMPITIDDGELARAFQLRVTPQHVLIDKKGEFAYFGHKDDQELHQALDRVVAEKSAEKPLNNPVLTAKDNGYQVGDIVPNVSFSPIDAQPLSFKFNTPDSKKVAVVFFAPWCEWYLEKTEPKTSKACTQVRELLESQSKQSDVQWVTVSTNLWSSPADLKDYRANYGASMPIVFDEDGKLFKQFGVNQVPTIAVIEPDGIVSLKSSIQDDDFDAALKTIANFK
;
A
#
# COMPACT_ATOMS: atom_id res chain seq x y z
N MET A 1 39.25 -59.62 -55.72
CA MET A 1 39.29 -58.92 -57.03
C MET A 1 38.34 -59.64 -57.97
N PRO A 2 37.54 -59.00 -58.85
CA PRO A 2 37.30 -57.56 -59.14
C PRO A 2 35.86 -57.12 -58.74
N THR A 3 35.57 -55.88 -58.27
CA THR A 3 35.15 -54.64 -59.02
C THR A 3 33.98 -54.82 -60.00
N GLN A 4 32.99 -53.94 -60.20
CA GLN A 4 32.49 -52.71 -59.59
C GLN A 4 31.20 -52.27 -60.38
N PHE A 5 30.31 -51.53 -59.72
CA PHE A 5 29.54 -50.35 -60.20
C PHE A 5 28.20 -50.38 -61.01
N LYS A 6 27.35 -49.40 -60.59
CA LYS A 6 26.17 -48.69 -61.19
C LYS A 6 24.82 -49.44 -61.10
N GLY A 7 23.79 -48.96 -60.36
CA GLY A 7 23.06 -47.68 -60.43
C GLY A 7 21.87 -47.86 -61.40
N LEU A 8 20.58 -47.58 -61.15
CA LEU A 8 19.88 -46.51 -60.42
C LEU A 8 18.34 -46.80 -60.39
N MET A 9 17.60 -46.14 -59.47
CA MET A 9 16.19 -45.67 -59.59
C MET A 9 15.03 -46.68 -59.33
N LYS A 10 13.94 -46.47 -58.56
CA LYS A 10 13.31 -45.41 -57.72
C LYS A 10 12.22 -46.11 -56.85
N ILE A 11 11.76 -45.58 -55.72
CA ILE A 11 10.41 -44.98 -55.46
C ILE A 11 10.28 -44.82 -53.91
N PRO A 12 9.57 -43.78 -53.37
CA PRO A 12 9.93 -43.12 -52.12
C PRO A 12 9.16 -43.64 -50.90
N LEU A 13 9.77 -43.51 -49.72
CA LEU A 13 9.10 -43.68 -48.43
C LEU A 13 9.07 -42.31 -47.72
N VAL A 14 7.87 -41.77 -47.56
CA VAL A 14 7.60 -40.57 -46.76
C VAL A 14 7.75 -40.95 -45.29
N ALA A 15 8.81 -40.47 -44.64
CA ALA A 15 9.01 -40.63 -43.20
C ALA A 15 8.47 -39.38 -42.47
N PHE A 16 7.38 -39.56 -41.73
CA PHE A 16 6.87 -38.59 -40.77
C PHE A 16 7.84 -38.49 -39.60
N LEU A 17 8.56 -37.36 -39.50
CA LEU A 17 9.31 -36.98 -38.31
C LEU A 17 8.32 -36.32 -37.33
N SER A 18 7.89 -37.08 -36.31
CA SER A 18 7.17 -36.51 -35.17
C SER A 18 8.16 -35.73 -34.30
N LEU A 19 8.16 -34.41 -34.44
CA LEU A 19 8.79 -33.51 -33.47
C LEU A 19 7.97 -33.57 -32.18
N SER A 20 8.44 -34.31 -31.18
CA SER A 20 7.95 -34.19 -29.81
C SER A 20 8.45 -32.85 -29.26
N ALA A 21 7.60 -31.83 -29.38
CA ALA A 21 7.78 -30.56 -28.70
C ALA A 21 7.69 -30.81 -27.19
N PHE A 22 8.83 -30.78 -26.51
CA PHE A 22 8.88 -30.63 -25.06
C PHE A 22 8.37 -29.22 -24.73
N SER A 23 7.09 -29.12 -24.43
CA SER A 23 6.49 -27.90 -23.90
C SER A 23 6.99 -27.72 -22.47
N GLN A 24 7.99 -26.85 -22.29
CA GLN A 24 8.26 -26.25 -20.98
C GLN A 24 7.07 -25.35 -20.63
N SER A 25 6.09 -25.91 -19.95
CA SER A 25 5.13 -25.16 -19.16
C SER A 25 5.89 -24.54 -17.98
N GLY A 26 6.39 -23.32 -18.17
CA GLY A 26 6.74 -22.45 -17.07
C GLY A 26 5.45 -22.09 -16.34
N TYR A 27 5.14 -22.82 -15.27
CA TYR A 27 4.14 -22.42 -14.29
C TYR A 27 4.64 -21.11 -13.67
N ALA A 28 4.03 -19.98 -14.04
CA ALA A 28 3.99 -18.84 -13.14
C ALA A 28 3.18 -19.33 -11.92
N GLU A 29 3.84 -19.47 -10.78
CA GLU A 29 3.18 -19.80 -9.51
C GLU A 29 2.11 -18.72 -9.28
N GLU A 30 0.83 -19.10 -9.26
CA GLU A 30 -0.26 -18.20 -8.91
C GLU A 30 0.04 -17.70 -7.49
N VAL A 31 0.40 -16.43 -7.34
CA VAL A 31 0.67 -15.84 -6.03
C VAL A 31 -0.59 -15.97 -5.20
N ASP A 32 -0.55 -16.80 -4.16
CA ASP A 32 -1.62 -16.90 -3.17
C ASP A 32 -1.62 -15.61 -2.34
N TYR A 33 -2.34 -14.60 -2.84
CA TYR A 33 -2.50 -13.30 -2.18
C TYR A 33 -3.04 -13.44 -0.76
N SER A 34 -3.81 -14.49 -0.46
CA SER A 34 -4.37 -14.70 0.87
C SER A 34 -3.28 -15.16 1.85
N ALA A 35 -2.48 -16.16 1.48
CA ALA A 35 -1.34 -16.60 2.29
C ALA A 35 -0.27 -15.52 2.42
N GLU A 36 0.00 -14.80 1.33
CA GLU A 36 0.95 -13.69 1.31
C GLU A 36 0.48 -12.53 2.20
N GLY A 37 -0.80 -12.18 2.12
CA GLY A 37 -1.40 -11.17 2.98
C GLY A 37 -1.30 -11.55 4.45
N GLU A 38 -1.58 -12.81 4.80
CA GLU A 38 -1.44 -13.33 6.16
C GLU A 38 0.00 -13.19 6.67
N ARG A 39 0.96 -13.61 5.86
CA ARG A 39 2.39 -13.48 6.18
C ARG A 39 2.78 -12.02 6.48
N ARG A 40 2.34 -11.07 5.65
CA ARG A 40 2.62 -9.63 5.84
C ARG A 40 2.00 -9.09 7.12
N ALA A 41 0.75 -9.44 7.42
CA ALA A 41 0.09 -9.04 8.65
C ALA A 41 0.81 -9.60 9.89
N LYS A 42 1.24 -10.86 9.86
CA LYS A 42 1.99 -11.46 10.98
C LYS A 42 3.33 -10.77 11.20
N ILE A 43 4.08 -10.50 10.13
CA ILE A 43 5.37 -9.77 10.22
C ILE A 43 5.17 -8.36 10.78
N ALA A 44 4.11 -7.65 10.37
CA ALA A 44 3.76 -6.34 10.94
C ALA A 44 3.54 -6.40 12.46
N GLY A 45 2.90 -7.47 12.94
CA GLY A 45 2.58 -7.65 14.35
C GLY A 45 3.69 -8.25 15.20
N GLU A 46 4.66 -8.95 14.60
CA GLU A 46 5.61 -9.81 15.31
C GLU A 46 6.35 -9.08 16.44
N SER A 47 6.78 -7.83 16.18
CA SER A 47 7.47 -6.99 17.17
C SER A 47 6.53 -6.28 18.16
N LEU A 48 5.23 -6.23 17.86
CA LEU A 48 4.24 -5.48 18.61
C LEU A 48 3.46 -6.34 19.61
N ILE A 49 3.29 -7.64 19.38
CA ILE A 49 2.54 -8.53 20.29
C ILE A 49 3.06 -8.40 21.73
N GLY A 50 2.13 -8.13 22.67
CA GLY A 50 2.42 -7.90 24.09
C GLY A 50 2.92 -6.48 24.42
N ALA A 51 3.22 -5.65 23.41
CA ALA A 51 3.58 -4.25 23.64
C ALA A 51 2.32 -3.39 23.86
N PRO A 52 2.41 -2.29 24.64
CA PRO A 52 1.31 -1.36 24.83
C PRO A 52 0.87 -0.71 23.50
N ALA A 53 -0.40 -0.85 23.16
CA ALA A 53 -1.02 -0.18 22.02
C ALA A 53 -1.15 1.34 22.29
N PRO A 54 -0.96 2.21 21.30
CA PRO A 54 -0.97 3.65 21.52
C PRO A 54 -2.32 4.19 22.03
N LYS A 55 -2.27 5.24 22.85
CA LYS A 55 -3.40 6.07 23.25
C LYS A 55 -3.70 7.05 22.11
N ILE A 56 -4.82 6.85 21.43
CA ILE A 56 -5.23 7.62 20.26
C ILE A 56 -6.72 7.96 20.37
N ARG A 57 -7.08 9.16 19.92
CA ARG A 57 -8.47 9.53 19.66
C ARG A 57 -8.77 9.38 18.19
N ILE A 58 -9.70 8.49 17.89
CA ILE A 58 -10.18 8.24 16.53
C ILE A 58 -11.46 9.06 16.35
N LYS A 59 -11.50 9.89 15.30
CA LYS A 59 -12.73 10.52 14.87
C LYS A 59 -13.30 9.71 13.71
N ASP A 60 -14.52 9.24 13.83
CA ASP A 60 -15.18 8.50 12.77
C ASP A 60 -15.82 9.44 11.73
N ILE A 61 -16.36 8.86 10.67
CA ILE A 61 -16.98 9.59 9.55
C ILE A 61 -18.34 10.21 9.89
N ASP A 62 -18.96 9.83 11.01
CA ASP A 62 -20.19 10.43 11.51
C ASP A 62 -19.90 11.58 12.51
N GLY A 63 -18.64 11.74 12.90
CA GLY A 63 -18.14 12.81 13.74
C GLY A 63 -17.97 12.41 15.21
N GLU A 64 -18.28 11.17 15.57
CA GLU A 64 -18.10 10.63 16.91
C GLU A 64 -16.61 10.40 17.19
N THR A 65 -16.24 10.53 18.46
CA THR A 65 -14.85 10.38 18.90
C THR A 65 -14.71 9.17 19.81
N ILE A 66 -13.84 8.23 19.41
CA ILE A 66 -13.47 7.04 20.17
C ILE A 66 -12.10 7.30 20.78
N ASP A 67 -12.03 7.50 22.09
CA ASP A 67 -10.77 7.63 22.82
C ASP A 67 -10.30 6.23 23.28
N LEU A 68 -9.37 5.63 22.54
CA LEU A 68 -8.87 4.28 22.86
C LEU A 68 -8.26 4.22 24.26
N ALA A 69 -7.74 5.33 24.79
CA ALA A 69 -7.21 5.37 26.15
C ALA A 69 -8.27 5.13 27.22
N GLN A 70 -9.54 5.50 26.95
CA GLN A 70 -10.67 5.26 27.83
C GLN A 70 -11.25 3.86 27.65
N VAL A 71 -11.05 3.25 26.46
CA VAL A 71 -11.52 1.91 26.15
C VAL A 71 -10.66 0.83 26.81
N TYR A 72 -9.34 1.07 26.87
CA TYR A 72 -8.42 0.14 27.53
C TYR A 72 -8.77 -0.01 29.01
N GLY A 73 -8.69 -1.23 29.52
CA GLY A 73 -9.14 -1.61 30.87
C GLY A 73 -10.61 -2.04 30.91
N GLU A 74 -11.48 -1.48 30.06
CA GLU A 74 -12.91 -1.80 30.04
C GLU A 74 -13.23 -2.95 29.08
N LYS A 75 -12.77 -2.84 27.83
CA LYS A 75 -13.03 -3.82 26.78
C LYS A 75 -11.84 -3.97 25.81
N PRO A 76 -11.67 -5.14 25.17
CA PRO A 76 -10.73 -5.31 24.07
C PRO A 76 -11.09 -4.39 22.90
N VAL A 77 -10.13 -4.16 22.00
CA VAL A 77 -10.33 -3.39 20.77
C VAL A 77 -10.05 -4.29 19.58
N TYR A 78 -10.95 -4.26 18.59
CA TYR A 78 -10.76 -4.87 17.28
C TYR A 78 -10.76 -3.79 16.21
N LEU A 79 -9.59 -3.60 15.60
CA LEU A 79 -9.39 -2.70 14.48
C LEU A 79 -9.22 -3.52 13.20
N LYS A 80 -9.96 -3.17 12.15
CA LYS A 80 -9.75 -3.73 10.81
C LYS A 80 -9.33 -2.62 9.86
N PHE A 81 -8.08 -2.66 9.42
CA PHE A 81 -7.59 -1.77 8.38
C PHE A 81 -8.07 -2.26 7.01
N TRP A 82 -8.64 -1.38 6.20
CA TRP A 82 -9.27 -1.74 4.93
C TRP A 82 -9.25 -0.60 3.91
N ALA A 83 -9.66 -0.90 2.67
CA ALA A 83 -9.87 0.10 1.63
C ALA A 83 -11.07 -0.29 0.75
N THR A 84 -11.75 0.69 0.13
CA THR A 84 -12.96 0.42 -0.66
C THR A 84 -12.65 -0.36 -1.94
N TRP A 85 -11.44 -0.18 -2.48
CA TRP A 85 -10.91 -0.85 -3.67
C TRP A 85 -10.33 -2.25 -3.39
N CYS A 86 -10.09 -2.60 -2.12
CA CYS A 86 -9.44 -3.84 -1.70
C CYS A 86 -10.44 -5.02 -1.77
N ALA A 87 -10.24 -5.92 -2.72
CA ALA A 87 -11.13 -7.07 -2.94
C ALA A 87 -11.34 -7.95 -1.68
N PRO A 88 -10.28 -8.48 -1.02
CA PRO A 88 -10.47 -9.32 0.17
C PRO A 88 -11.09 -8.54 1.34
N CYS A 89 -10.86 -7.22 1.42
CA CYS A 89 -11.50 -6.39 2.43
C CYS A 89 -13.02 -6.46 2.29
N ARG A 90 -13.51 -6.23 1.06
CA ARG A 90 -14.94 -6.20 0.71
C ARG A 90 -15.62 -7.53 1.01
N GLU A 91 -14.95 -8.65 0.69
CA GLU A 91 -15.45 -10.00 0.98
C GLU A 91 -15.62 -10.23 2.48
N GLN A 92 -14.69 -9.71 3.29
CA GLN A 92 -14.72 -9.86 4.74
C GLN A 92 -15.54 -8.79 5.48
N MET A 93 -16.15 -7.80 4.80
CA MET A 93 -16.84 -6.70 5.52
C MET A 93 -18.14 -7.15 6.20
N GLN A 94 -18.87 -8.11 5.62
CA GLN A 94 -20.09 -8.64 6.24
C GLN A 94 -19.77 -9.43 7.52
N GLY A 95 -18.76 -10.31 7.49
CA GLY A 95 -18.30 -11.02 8.70
C GLY A 95 -17.83 -10.06 9.81
N PHE A 96 -17.15 -8.96 9.43
CA PHE A 96 -16.76 -7.93 10.38
C PHE A 96 -17.96 -7.18 11.00
N GLU A 97 -19.00 -6.89 10.20
CA GLU A 97 -20.27 -6.34 10.69
C GLU A 97 -20.98 -7.30 11.65
N GLU A 98 -21.03 -8.59 11.34
CA GLU A 98 -21.61 -9.61 12.23
C GLU A 98 -20.88 -9.69 13.58
N ILE A 99 -19.54 -9.58 13.57
CA ILE A 99 -18.73 -9.51 14.79
C ILE A 99 -19.10 -8.26 15.60
N PHE A 100 -19.23 -7.10 14.96
CA PHE A 100 -19.66 -5.87 15.62
C PHE A 100 -21.06 -6.02 16.25
N GLN A 101 -22.03 -6.55 15.52
CA GLN A 101 -23.39 -6.75 16.02
C GLN A 101 -23.45 -7.75 17.19
N LYS A 102 -22.63 -8.81 17.15
CA LYS A 102 -22.61 -9.86 18.19
C LYS A 102 -21.81 -9.47 19.43
N TYR A 103 -20.72 -8.72 19.26
CA TYR A 103 -19.74 -8.44 20.32
C TYR A 103 -19.59 -6.96 20.68
N GLY A 104 -20.32 -6.02 20.04
CA GLY A 104 -20.12 -4.56 20.22
C GLY A 104 -20.21 -4.06 21.67
N ASP A 105 -21.00 -4.74 22.51
CA ASP A 105 -21.07 -4.44 23.96
C ASP A 105 -19.85 -4.97 24.74
N LYS A 106 -19.13 -5.95 24.18
CA LYS A 106 -18.00 -6.66 24.80
C LYS A 106 -16.65 -6.22 24.27
N ILE A 107 -16.57 -5.68 23.06
CA ILE A 107 -15.36 -5.21 22.39
C ILE A 107 -15.62 -3.87 21.71
N GLN A 108 -14.61 -3.01 21.63
CA GLN A 108 -14.65 -1.84 20.76
C GLN A 108 -14.25 -2.23 19.35
N VAL A 109 -15.16 -2.13 18.39
CA VAL A 109 -14.86 -2.38 16.97
C VAL A 109 -14.71 -1.06 16.24
N VAL A 110 -13.71 -0.95 15.36
CA VAL A 110 -13.54 0.19 14.43
C VAL A 110 -13.01 -0.31 13.08
N ALA A 111 -13.68 0.06 12.00
CA ALA A 111 -13.15 -0.11 10.64
C ALA A 111 -12.25 1.09 10.32
N ILE A 112 -10.96 0.87 10.08
CA ILE A 112 -10.00 1.92 9.73
C ILE A 112 -9.78 1.88 8.23
N ASN A 113 -10.44 2.78 7.49
CA ASN A 113 -10.12 2.96 6.08
C ASN A 113 -8.73 3.61 5.99
N THR A 114 -7.84 3.08 5.16
CA THR A 114 -6.43 3.54 5.10
C THR A 114 -6.25 4.95 4.52
N GLY A 115 -7.29 5.53 3.91
CA GLY A 115 -7.21 6.79 3.17
C GLY A 115 -6.44 6.69 1.86
N ILE A 116 -5.68 5.60 1.64
CA ILE A 116 -4.91 5.38 0.40
C ILE A 116 -5.88 5.14 -0.75
N SER A 117 -5.89 6.05 -1.71
CA SER A 117 -6.77 6.01 -2.88
C SER A 117 -8.27 6.02 -2.55
N ASP A 118 -8.64 6.46 -1.35
CA ASP A 118 -10.02 6.57 -0.86
C ASP A 118 -10.30 8.00 -0.35
N ASN A 119 -11.56 8.37 -0.27
CA ASN A 119 -12.03 9.64 0.31
C ASN A 119 -13.39 9.48 1.01
N GLN A 120 -13.83 10.53 1.71
CA GLN A 120 -15.10 10.55 2.44
C GLN A 120 -16.29 10.05 1.60
N GLN A 121 -16.41 10.50 0.36
CA GLN A 121 -17.52 10.14 -0.50
C GLN A 121 -17.49 8.65 -0.87
N SER A 122 -16.34 8.12 -1.27
CA SER A 122 -16.17 6.69 -1.61
C SER A 122 -16.47 5.78 -0.42
N VAL A 123 -16.01 6.15 0.78
CA VAL A 123 -16.21 5.39 2.01
C VAL A 123 -17.67 5.41 2.45
N THR A 124 -18.33 6.57 2.44
CA THR A 124 -19.76 6.68 2.75
C THR A 124 -20.60 5.87 1.76
N ALA A 125 -20.32 5.97 0.46
CA ALA A 125 -21.03 5.22 -0.57
C ALA A 125 -20.87 3.69 -0.39
N PHE A 126 -19.66 3.24 -0.02
CA PHE A 126 -19.41 1.84 0.29
C PHE A 126 -20.20 1.39 1.54
N ARG A 127 -20.14 2.17 2.63
CA ARG A 127 -20.87 1.91 3.88
C ARG A 127 -22.36 1.69 3.62
N GLU A 128 -22.98 2.61 2.88
CA GLU A 128 -24.41 2.55 2.56
C GLU A 128 -24.75 1.32 1.71
N LYS A 129 -23.97 1.07 0.65
CA LYS A 129 -24.18 -0.07 -0.25
C LYS A 129 -24.02 -1.41 0.45
N ALA A 130 -23.08 -1.52 1.38
CA ALA A 130 -22.81 -2.74 2.12
C ALA A 130 -23.64 -2.86 3.42
N GLY A 131 -24.45 -1.86 3.77
CA GLY A 131 -25.31 -1.90 4.97
C GLY A 131 -24.51 -1.96 6.28
N LEU A 132 -23.34 -1.34 6.32
CA LEU A 132 -22.45 -1.40 7.48
C LEU A 132 -22.86 -0.38 8.54
N THR A 133 -22.81 -0.80 9.82
CA THR A 133 -23.21 0.05 10.96
C THR A 133 -22.10 0.23 12.00
N MET A 134 -21.02 -0.54 11.91
CA MET A 134 -19.85 -0.33 12.77
C MET A 134 -19.21 1.05 12.53
N PRO A 135 -18.54 1.64 13.53
CA PRO A 135 -17.79 2.89 13.35
C PRO A 135 -16.71 2.76 12.27
N ILE A 136 -16.67 3.70 11.34
CA ILE A 136 -15.68 3.77 10.27
C ILE A 136 -14.91 5.08 10.37
N THR A 137 -13.58 5.02 10.36
CA THR A 137 -12.72 6.20 10.27
C THR A 137 -11.94 6.19 8.94
N ILE A 138 -11.48 7.35 8.50
CA ILE A 138 -10.54 7.50 7.39
C ILE A 138 -9.23 7.97 7.99
N ASP A 139 -8.22 7.14 7.88
CA ASP A 139 -6.88 7.40 8.39
C ASP A 139 -6.15 8.44 7.52
N ASP A 140 -5.32 9.26 8.15
CA ASP A 140 -4.39 10.20 7.50
C ASP A 140 -2.95 9.62 7.46
N GLY A 141 -2.82 8.33 7.73
CA GLY A 141 -1.59 7.58 7.87
C GLY A 141 -1.08 7.49 9.31
N GLU A 142 -1.63 8.25 10.26
CA GLU A 142 -1.26 8.14 11.68
C GLU A 142 -1.54 6.74 12.24
N LEU A 143 -2.74 6.21 12.02
CA LEU A 143 -3.09 4.86 12.46
C LEU A 143 -2.28 3.83 11.69
N ALA A 144 -2.16 3.95 10.37
CA ALA A 144 -1.37 3.02 9.56
C ALA A 144 0.07 2.87 10.08
N ARG A 145 0.73 3.96 10.47
CA ARG A 145 2.08 3.87 11.06
C ARG A 145 2.08 3.31 12.47
N ALA A 146 1.15 3.79 13.32
CA ALA A 146 1.03 3.37 14.70
C ALA A 146 0.82 1.86 14.85
N PHE A 147 0.11 1.28 13.89
CA PHE A 147 -0.28 -0.13 13.83
C PHE A 147 0.53 -0.93 12.80
N GLN A 148 1.65 -0.38 12.31
CA GLN A 148 2.55 -0.99 11.32
C GLN A 148 1.80 -1.63 10.14
N LEU A 149 0.85 -0.93 9.54
CA LEU A 149 0.09 -1.41 8.39
C LEU A 149 1.04 -1.86 7.26
N ARG A 150 0.85 -3.10 6.80
CA ARG A 150 1.58 -3.69 5.67
C ARG A 150 0.68 -4.26 4.59
N VAL A 151 -0.59 -4.51 4.91
CA VAL A 151 -1.52 -5.25 4.08
C VAL A 151 -2.95 -4.80 4.37
N THR A 152 -3.86 -4.97 3.42
CA THR A 152 -5.30 -4.81 3.63
C THR A 152 -6.06 -6.05 3.13
N PRO A 153 -7.03 -6.60 3.90
CA PRO A 153 -7.31 -6.24 5.28
C PRO A 153 -6.15 -6.59 6.22
N GLN A 154 -6.00 -5.81 7.29
CA GLN A 154 -5.17 -6.15 8.44
C GLN A 154 -6.02 -6.03 9.69
N HIS A 155 -6.24 -7.17 10.33
CA HIS A 155 -6.93 -7.31 11.60
C HIS A 155 -5.94 -7.10 12.73
N VAL A 156 -6.28 -6.22 13.66
CA VAL A 156 -5.51 -5.98 14.89
C VAL A 156 -6.43 -6.15 16.08
N LEU A 157 -6.07 -7.04 17.00
CA LEU A 157 -6.71 -7.13 18.30
C LEU A 157 -5.80 -6.55 19.37
N ILE A 158 -6.38 -5.72 20.23
CA ILE A 158 -5.78 -5.21 21.45
C ILE A 158 -6.58 -5.80 22.61
N ASP A 159 -5.90 -6.36 23.59
CA ASP A 159 -6.53 -6.95 24.76
C ASP A 159 -7.09 -5.90 25.73
N LYS A 160 -7.72 -6.35 26.83
CA LYS A 160 -8.23 -5.43 27.87
C LYS A 160 -7.14 -4.66 28.59
N LYS A 161 -5.88 -5.10 28.54
CA LYS A 161 -4.74 -4.36 29.10
C LYS A 161 -4.23 -3.30 28.14
N GLY A 162 -4.87 -3.10 26.98
CA GLY A 162 -4.34 -2.19 25.98
C GLY A 162 -3.01 -2.67 25.40
N GLU A 163 -2.74 -3.98 25.38
CA GLU A 163 -1.57 -4.59 24.74
C GLU A 163 -1.99 -5.26 23.44
N PHE A 164 -1.11 -5.25 22.43
CA PHE A 164 -1.39 -5.94 21.17
C PHE A 164 -1.49 -7.46 21.39
N ALA A 165 -2.57 -8.07 20.93
CA ALA A 165 -2.86 -9.48 21.13
C ALA A 165 -2.90 -10.30 19.84
N TYR A 166 -3.16 -9.66 18.69
CA TYR A 166 -3.23 -10.35 17.40
C TYR A 166 -2.99 -9.41 16.23
N PHE A 167 -2.32 -9.93 15.20
CA PHE A 167 -2.30 -9.39 13.85
C PHE A 167 -2.60 -10.52 12.86
N GLY A 168 -3.38 -10.23 11.82
CA GLY A 168 -3.69 -11.19 10.75
C GLY A 168 -4.38 -10.52 9.55
N HIS A 169 -4.58 -11.26 8.47
CA HIS A 169 -5.21 -10.79 7.24
C HIS A 169 -6.53 -11.53 6.97
N LYS A 170 -6.58 -12.81 7.33
CA LYS A 170 -7.73 -13.67 7.09
C LYS A 170 -8.79 -13.51 8.18
N ASP A 171 -10.04 -13.55 7.75
CA ASP A 171 -11.18 -13.80 8.64
C ASP A 171 -11.34 -15.32 8.78
N ASP A 172 -10.54 -15.91 9.67
CA ASP A 172 -10.42 -17.36 9.81
C ASP A 172 -10.52 -17.83 11.27
N GLN A 173 -10.36 -19.15 11.47
CA GLN A 173 -10.44 -19.76 12.79
C GLN A 173 -9.40 -19.17 13.77
N GLU A 174 -8.22 -18.77 13.31
CA GLU A 174 -7.18 -18.21 14.18
C GLU A 174 -7.62 -16.84 14.71
N LEU A 175 -8.15 -15.98 13.84
CA LEU A 175 -8.73 -14.69 14.24
C LEU A 175 -9.88 -14.88 15.23
N HIS A 176 -10.82 -15.78 14.96
CA HIS A 176 -11.95 -16.02 15.85
C HIS A 176 -11.51 -16.57 17.22
N GLN A 177 -10.52 -17.44 17.26
CA GLN A 177 -9.93 -17.89 18.52
C GLN A 177 -9.24 -16.74 19.28
N ALA A 178 -8.57 -15.83 18.57
CA ALA A 178 -7.98 -14.66 19.17
C ALA A 178 -9.03 -13.70 19.76
N LEU A 179 -10.15 -13.51 19.06
CA LEU A 179 -11.32 -12.77 19.55
C LEU A 179 -11.89 -13.39 20.82
N ASP A 180 -12.12 -14.70 20.83
CA ASP A 180 -12.64 -15.41 22.00
C ASP A 180 -11.69 -15.29 23.20
N ARG A 181 -10.37 -15.35 22.98
CA ARG A 181 -9.36 -15.15 24.02
C ARG A 181 -9.47 -13.76 24.64
N VAL A 182 -9.40 -12.68 23.84
CA VAL A 182 -9.40 -11.31 24.38
C VAL A 182 -10.73 -10.96 25.06
N VAL A 183 -11.85 -11.51 24.58
CA VAL A 183 -13.18 -11.32 25.22
C VAL A 183 -13.24 -11.98 26.60
N ALA A 184 -12.68 -13.19 26.72
CA ALA A 184 -12.69 -13.97 27.96
C ALA A 184 -11.73 -13.44 29.04
N GLU A 185 -10.75 -12.61 28.67
CA GLU A 185 -9.80 -12.03 29.61
C GLU A 185 -10.48 -11.17 30.68
N LYS A 186 -9.97 -11.24 31.90
CA LYS A 186 -10.40 -10.39 33.01
C LYS A 186 -9.69 -9.04 32.94
N SER A 187 -10.39 -7.99 33.34
CA SER A 187 -9.81 -6.64 33.42
C SER A 187 -8.59 -6.63 34.35
N ALA A 188 -7.58 -5.85 34.00
CA ALA A 188 -6.35 -5.71 34.79
C ALA A 188 -6.38 -4.38 35.54
N GLU A 189 -5.97 -4.39 36.81
CA GLU A 189 -5.89 -3.21 37.69
C GLU A 189 -4.61 -2.37 37.47
N LYS A 190 -3.77 -2.71 36.48
CA LYS A 190 -2.44 -2.10 36.33
C LYS A 190 -2.52 -0.79 35.54
N PRO A 191 -1.84 0.29 35.99
CA PRO A 191 -1.78 1.53 35.22
C PRO A 191 -1.10 1.32 33.86
N LEU A 192 -1.76 1.84 32.82
CA LEU A 192 -1.41 1.69 31.40
C LEU A 192 -0.42 2.77 30.94
N ASN A 193 0.82 2.38 30.69
CA ASN A 193 1.92 3.24 30.19
C ASN A 193 2.03 3.20 28.66
N ASN A 194 0.90 3.46 28.00
CA ASN A 194 0.78 3.40 26.55
C ASN A 194 1.25 4.73 25.92
N PRO A 195 1.96 4.70 24.78
CA PRO A 195 2.45 5.91 24.12
C PRO A 195 1.28 6.76 23.62
N VAL A 196 1.39 8.09 23.76
CA VAL A 196 0.39 9.02 23.23
C VAL A 196 0.81 9.42 21.82
N LEU A 197 -0.10 9.32 20.86
CA LEU A 197 0.11 9.92 19.55
C LEU A 197 -0.59 11.29 19.48
N THR A 198 0.14 12.28 18.96
CA THR A 198 -0.37 13.64 18.83
C THR A 198 -0.14 14.19 17.43
N ALA A 199 -1.23 14.81 16.94
CA ALA A 199 -1.35 15.78 15.86
C ALA A 199 -1.31 15.28 14.40
N LYS A 200 -2.37 15.70 13.71
CA LYS A 200 -2.53 15.73 12.26
C LYS A 200 -1.49 16.66 11.65
N ASP A 201 -0.66 16.10 10.79
CA ASP A 201 0.24 16.86 9.93
C ASP A 201 -0.22 16.55 8.50
N ASN A 202 -0.65 17.59 7.79
CA ASN A 202 -1.18 17.46 6.43
C ASN A 202 -0.08 17.30 5.39
N GLY A 203 1.20 17.30 5.81
CA GLY A 203 2.37 17.24 4.94
C GLY A 203 2.49 18.45 4.00
N TYR A 204 3.53 18.44 3.16
CA TYR A 204 3.82 19.53 2.24
C TYR A 204 2.69 19.79 1.22
N GLN A 205 2.37 21.06 1.04
CA GLN A 205 1.42 21.61 0.07
C GLN A 205 2.13 22.48 -0.97
N VAL A 206 1.42 22.82 -2.06
CA VAL A 206 1.91 23.78 -3.05
C VAL A 206 2.19 25.12 -2.36
N GLY A 207 3.39 25.66 -2.59
CA GLY A 207 3.90 26.88 -1.95
C GLY A 207 4.74 26.65 -0.69
N ASP A 208 4.73 25.45 -0.11
CA ASP A 208 5.59 25.13 1.03
C ASP A 208 7.05 25.02 0.62
N ILE A 209 7.95 25.32 1.57
CA ILE A 209 9.40 25.16 1.39
C ILE A 209 9.83 23.80 1.95
N VAL A 210 10.36 22.96 1.07
CA VAL A 210 10.95 21.68 1.43
C VAL A 210 12.42 21.89 1.82
N PRO A 211 12.87 21.44 3.00
CA PRO A 211 14.28 21.49 3.36
C PRO A 211 15.10 20.53 2.47
N ASN A 212 16.43 20.64 2.53
CA ASN A 212 17.29 19.66 1.86
C ASN A 212 16.90 18.24 2.27
N VAL A 213 16.61 17.40 1.28
CA VAL A 213 16.05 16.07 1.47
C VAL A 213 17.01 15.02 0.92
N SER A 214 17.09 13.89 1.60
CA SER A 214 17.87 12.74 1.13
C SER A 214 16.98 11.51 1.05
N PHE A 215 17.16 10.76 -0.02
CA PHE A 215 16.44 9.53 -0.31
C PHE A 215 17.44 8.38 -0.40
N SER A 216 17.04 7.19 0.06
CA SER A 216 17.85 5.97 -0.03
C SER A 216 17.14 4.96 -0.92
N PRO A 217 17.44 4.93 -2.23
CA PRO A 217 16.80 3.98 -3.14
C PRO A 217 17.24 2.53 -2.85
N ILE A 218 16.39 1.56 -3.19
CA ILE A 218 16.61 0.13 -2.88
C ILE A 218 17.86 -0.49 -3.54
N ASP A 219 18.32 0.06 -4.66
CA ASP A 219 19.46 -0.46 -5.44
C ASP A 219 20.33 0.66 -6.03
N ALA A 220 20.39 1.82 -5.37
CA ALA A 220 21.25 2.92 -5.80
C ALA A 220 21.90 3.63 -4.61
N GLN A 221 22.93 4.43 -4.90
CA GLN A 221 23.51 5.29 -3.88
C GLN A 221 22.48 6.30 -3.36
N PRO A 222 22.58 6.72 -2.08
CA PRO A 222 21.73 7.76 -1.54
C PRO A 222 21.71 9.01 -2.44
N LEU A 223 20.52 9.53 -2.68
CA LEU A 223 20.30 10.76 -3.44
C LEU A 223 20.08 11.90 -2.46
N SER A 224 20.88 12.95 -2.55
CA SER A 224 20.70 14.15 -1.74
C SER A 224 20.36 15.32 -2.65
N PHE A 225 19.20 15.92 -2.42
CA PHE A 225 18.75 17.11 -3.12
C PHE A 225 18.97 18.33 -2.23
N LYS A 226 19.72 19.30 -2.78
CA LYS A 226 19.99 20.58 -2.13
C LYS A 226 19.23 21.67 -2.85
N PHE A 227 18.56 22.51 -2.09
CA PHE A 227 17.82 23.67 -2.59
C PHE A 227 18.56 24.96 -2.21
N ASN A 228 18.25 26.06 -2.90
CA ASN A 228 18.87 27.38 -2.70
C ASN A 228 20.39 27.41 -2.92
N THR A 229 20.90 26.62 -3.87
CA THR A 229 22.31 26.66 -4.29
C THR A 229 22.44 26.90 -5.79
N PRO A 230 23.59 27.42 -6.30
CA PRO A 230 23.77 27.66 -7.73
C PRO A 230 23.58 26.43 -8.62
N ASP A 231 23.83 25.23 -8.07
CA ASP A 231 23.71 23.94 -8.77
C ASP A 231 22.36 23.24 -8.50
N SER A 232 21.45 23.89 -7.76
CA SER A 232 20.14 23.32 -7.45
C SER A 232 19.33 23.10 -8.73
N LYS A 233 18.79 21.89 -8.89
CA LYS A 233 17.92 21.51 -9.99
C LYS A 233 16.49 21.34 -9.48
N LYS A 234 15.54 21.35 -10.42
CA LYS A 234 14.16 20.94 -10.15
C LYS A 234 14.15 19.48 -9.74
N VAL A 235 13.37 19.15 -8.72
CA VAL A 235 13.20 17.78 -8.21
C VAL A 235 11.75 17.36 -8.36
N ALA A 236 11.50 16.21 -8.97
CA ALA A 236 10.18 15.61 -9.04
C ALA A 236 10.15 14.31 -8.22
N VAL A 237 9.25 14.26 -7.24
CA VAL A 237 9.02 13.12 -6.36
C VAL A 237 7.70 12.48 -6.76
N VAL A 238 7.73 11.20 -7.14
CA VAL A 238 6.51 10.45 -7.50
C VAL A 238 6.20 9.37 -6.49
N PHE A 239 5.03 9.46 -5.89
CA PHE A 239 4.50 8.47 -4.96
C PHE A 239 3.63 7.47 -5.71
N PHE A 240 3.92 6.18 -5.56
CA PHE A 240 3.23 5.13 -6.30
C PHE A 240 3.09 3.84 -5.48
N ALA A 241 2.34 2.90 -6.04
CA ALA A 241 2.31 1.53 -5.57
C ALA A 241 2.60 0.58 -6.74
N PRO A 242 3.48 -0.43 -6.57
CA PRO A 242 3.90 -1.34 -7.65
C PRO A 242 2.75 -2.20 -8.19
N TRP A 243 1.70 -2.38 -7.39
CA TRP A 243 0.50 -3.12 -7.74
C TRP A 243 -0.61 -2.26 -8.36
N CYS A 244 -0.47 -0.93 -8.37
CA CYS A 244 -1.53 -0.01 -8.77
C CYS A 244 -2.05 -0.25 -10.20
N GLU A 245 -1.16 -0.54 -11.15
CA GLU A 245 -1.55 -0.67 -12.56
C GLU A 245 -2.44 -1.90 -12.81
N TRP A 246 -2.07 -3.06 -12.25
CA TRP A 246 -2.74 -4.32 -12.55
C TRP A 246 -3.81 -4.69 -11.51
N TYR A 247 -3.58 -4.43 -10.23
CA TYR A 247 -4.50 -4.86 -9.16
C TYR A 247 -5.80 -4.07 -9.21
N LEU A 248 -5.70 -2.78 -9.50
CA LEU A 248 -6.84 -1.87 -9.54
C LEU A 248 -7.58 -1.88 -10.88
N GLU A 249 -7.14 -2.65 -11.88
CA GLU A 249 -7.74 -2.65 -13.23
C GLU A 249 -9.25 -2.90 -13.19
N LYS A 250 -9.69 -3.80 -12.30
CA LYS A 250 -11.11 -4.17 -12.17
C LYS A 250 -11.88 -3.30 -11.19
N THR A 251 -11.26 -2.91 -10.07
CA THR A 251 -11.95 -2.20 -8.98
C THR A 251 -11.91 -0.69 -9.15
N GLU A 252 -10.79 -0.14 -9.64
CA GLU A 252 -10.54 1.29 -9.84
C GLU A 252 -9.83 1.57 -11.19
N PRO A 253 -10.51 1.32 -12.34
CA PRO A 253 -9.89 1.39 -13.66
C PRO A 253 -9.33 2.77 -14.03
N LYS A 254 -9.89 3.86 -13.47
CA LYS A 254 -9.36 5.22 -13.67
C LYS A 254 -7.98 5.36 -13.01
N THR A 255 -7.86 4.92 -11.76
CA THR A 255 -6.61 4.93 -10.98
C THR A 255 -5.55 4.01 -11.60
N SER A 256 -5.93 2.81 -12.00
CA SER A 256 -5.05 1.87 -12.72
C SER A 256 -4.42 2.52 -13.96
N LYS A 257 -5.23 3.14 -14.82
CA LYS A 257 -4.73 3.85 -16.02
C LYS A 257 -3.82 5.03 -15.68
N ALA A 258 -4.15 5.78 -14.63
CA ALA A 258 -3.31 6.90 -14.18
C ALA A 258 -1.92 6.42 -13.74
N CYS A 259 -1.83 5.30 -13.02
CA CYS A 259 -0.54 4.71 -12.64
C CYS A 259 0.29 4.33 -13.88
N THR A 260 -0.33 3.73 -14.91
CA THR A 260 0.35 3.44 -16.18
C THR A 260 0.83 4.72 -16.87
N GLN A 261 -0.03 5.75 -16.96
CA GLN A 261 0.32 7.03 -17.58
C GLN A 261 1.50 7.72 -16.89
N VAL A 262 1.50 7.73 -15.55
CA VAL A 262 2.60 8.32 -14.76
C VAL A 262 3.89 7.54 -14.97
N ARG A 263 3.86 6.21 -14.93
CA ARG A 263 5.06 5.40 -15.22
C ARG A 263 5.63 5.70 -16.61
N GLU A 264 4.78 5.69 -17.64
CA GLU A 264 5.21 5.95 -19.02
C GLU A 264 5.77 7.37 -19.20
N LEU A 265 5.13 8.36 -18.55
CA LEU A 265 5.64 9.72 -18.51
C LEU A 265 7.04 9.77 -17.90
N LEU A 266 7.25 9.12 -16.75
CA LEU A 266 8.55 9.06 -16.08
C LEU A 266 9.63 8.45 -16.97
N GLU A 267 9.35 7.33 -17.64
CA GLU A 267 10.31 6.68 -18.55
C GLU A 267 10.66 7.54 -19.77
N SER A 268 9.74 8.40 -20.20
CA SER A 268 10.00 9.37 -21.27
C SER A 268 10.83 10.56 -20.79
N GLN A 269 10.56 11.07 -19.58
CA GLN A 269 11.13 12.30 -19.03
C GLN A 269 12.50 12.08 -18.39
N SER A 270 12.78 10.89 -17.87
CA SER A 270 14.06 10.56 -17.23
C SER A 270 15.28 10.70 -18.15
N LYS A 271 15.05 10.71 -19.46
CA LYS A 271 16.06 10.87 -20.50
C LYS A 271 16.41 12.35 -20.77
N GLN A 272 15.66 13.28 -20.18
CA GLN A 272 15.88 14.73 -20.29
C GLN A 272 16.57 15.24 -19.02
N SER A 273 17.62 16.07 -19.15
CA SER A 273 18.68 16.19 -18.14
C SER A 273 18.51 17.27 -17.05
N ASP A 274 17.41 18.03 -17.05
CA ASP A 274 17.28 19.22 -16.18
C ASP A 274 16.34 19.02 -14.97
N VAL A 275 15.62 17.89 -14.91
CA VAL A 275 14.83 17.50 -13.74
C VAL A 275 15.44 16.27 -13.07
N GLN A 276 15.64 16.35 -11.76
CA GLN A 276 16.04 15.22 -10.95
C GLN A 276 14.79 14.49 -10.45
N TRP A 277 14.75 13.20 -10.64
CA TRP A 277 13.56 12.41 -10.37
C TRP A 277 13.84 11.33 -9.33
N VAL A 278 12.87 11.11 -8.45
CA VAL A 278 12.87 10.01 -7.50
C VAL A 278 11.45 9.47 -7.36
N THR A 279 11.31 8.16 -7.26
CA THR A 279 10.02 7.53 -6.99
C THR A 279 10.03 6.95 -5.58
N VAL A 280 8.89 7.02 -4.91
CA VAL A 280 8.67 6.57 -3.54
C VAL A 280 7.51 5.59 -3.56
N SER A 281 7.81 4.32 -3.31
CA SER A 281 6.78 3.29 -3.19
C SER A 281 6.17 3.28 -1.81
N THR A 282 4.87 3.06 -1.74
CA THR A 282 4.18 2.67 -0.51
C THR A 282 4.77 1.37 0.07
N ASN A 283 4.58 1.16 1.37
CA ASN A 283 4.82 -0.11 2.06
C ASN A 283 3.61 -1.06 2.04
N LEU A 284 2.42 -0.54 1.69
CA LEU A 284 1.21 -1.33 1.62
C LEU A 284 1.32 -2.33 0.46
N TRP A 285 1.16 -3.63 0.75
CA TRP A 285 1.28 -4.71 -0.23
C TRP A 285 2.59 -4.67 -1.05
N SER A 286 3.66 -4.13 -0.47
CA SER A 286 4.93 -3.91 -1.18
C SER A 286 6.13 -4.28 -0.29
N SER A 287 7.20 -4.72 -0.91
CA SER A 287 8.47 -5.06 -0.27
C SER A 287 9.62 -4.72 -1.22
N PRO A 288 10.88 -4.66 -0.73
CA PRO A 288 12.01 -4.45 -1.61
C PRO A 288 12.14 -5.49 -2.73
N ALA A 289 11.68 -6.74 -2.51
CA ALA A 289 11.65 -7.76 -3.56
C ALA A 289 10.59 -7.44 -4.63
N ASP A 290 9.37 -7.10 -4.23
CA ASP A 290 8.29 -6.72 -5.16
C ASP A 290 8.70 -5.52 -6.04
N LEU A 291 9.48 -4.59 -5.48
CA LEU A 291 9.98 -3.42 -6.20
C LEU A 291 11.10 -3.75 -7.20
N LYS A 292 11.91 -4.78 -6.91
CA LYS A 292 12.90 -5.30 -7.86
C LYS A 292 12.19 -5.98 -9.03
N ASP A 293 11.15 -6.76 -8.75
CA ASP A 293 10.34 -7.42 -9.77
C ASP A 293 9.57 -6.39 -10.61
N TYR A 294 8.97 -5.38 -9.98
CA TYR A 294 8.33 -4.26 -10.67
C TYR A 294 9.31 -3.56 -11.62
N ARG A 295 10.52 -3.25 -11.16
CA ARG A 295 11.55 -2.65 -12.02
C ARG A 295 11.91 -3.55 -13.20
N ALA A 296 12.12 -4.85 -12.94
CA ALA A 296 12.49 -5.80 -13.98
C ALA A 296 11.42 -5.94 -15.06
N ASN A 297 10.14 -5.93 -14.67
CA ASN A 297 9.01 -6.14 -15.58
C ASN A 297 8.62 -4.88 -16.35
N TYR A 298 8.71 -3.70 -15.72
CA TYR A 298 8.23 -2.45 -16.30
C TYR A 298 9.35 -1.52 -16.79
N GLY A 299 10.61 -1.95 -16.66
CA GLY A 299 11.78 -1.19 -17.13
C GLY A 299 11.99 0.11 -16.37
N ALA A 300 11.56 0.18 -15.09
CA ALA A 300 11.59 1.40 -14.29
C ALA A 300 13.03 1.93 -14.12
N SER A 301 13.45 2.86 -14.97
CA SER A 301 14.82 3.40 -14.99
C SER A 301 15.12 4.30 -13.79
N MET A 302 14.08 4.64 -13.02
CA MET A 302 14.13 5.60 -11.94
C MET A 302 14.60 5.02 -10.61
N PRO A 303 15.27 5.83 -9.78
CA PRO A 303 15.54 5.46 -8.39
C PRO A 303 14.22 5.24 -7.64
N ILE A 304 14.04 4.03 -7.11
CA ILE A 304 12.87 3.64 -6.31
C ILE A 304 13.28 3.61 -4.84
N VAL A 305 12.62 4.44 -4.03
CA VAL A 305 12.70 4.45 -2.57
C VAL A 305 11.56 3.62 -2.02
N PHE A 306 11.84 2.75 -1.06
CA PHE A 306 10.81 2.03 -0.32
C PHE A 306 10.50 2.79 0.97
N ASP A 307 9.30 3.36 1.08
CA ASP A 307 8.86 4.07 2.28
C ASP A 307 8.38 3.09 3.36
N GLU A 308 9.32 2.34 3.91
CA GLU A 308 9.06 1.22 4.81
C GLU A 308 8.19 1.61 6.02
N ASP A 309 8.37 2.80 6.57
CA ASP A 309 7.63 3.27 7.75
C ASP A 309 6.52 4.28 7.42
N GLY A 310 6.26 4.55 6.13
CA GLY A 310 5.21 5.47 5.69
C GLY A 310 5.48 6.94 6.03
N LYS A 311 6.71 7.29 6.45
CA LYS A 311 7.04 8.67 6.83
C LYS A 311 7.08 9.60 5.63
N LEU A 312 7.57 9.15 4.48
CA LEU A 312 7.64 10.00 3.29
C LEU A 312 6.24 10.31 2.75
N PHE A 313 5.35 9.31 2.69
CA PHE A 313 3.96 9.51 2.32
C PHE A 313 3.28 10.53 3.26
N LYS A 314 3.46 10.41 4.59
CA LYS A 314 2.93 11.42 5.52
C LYS A 314 3.57 12.80 5.34
N GLN A 315 4.90 12.86 5.25
CA GLN A 315 5.64 14.13 5.16
C GLN A 315 5.22 14.92 3.93
N PHE A 316 4.94 14.25 2.81
CA PHE A 316 4.42 14.87 1.60
C PHE A 316 2.89 14.97 1.57
N GLY A 317 2.19 14.52 2.61
CA GLY A 317 0.73 14.58 2.67
C GLY A 317 0.09 13.81 1.52
N VAL A 318 0.61 12.62 1.23
CA VAL A 318 0.18 11.77 0.13
C VAL A 318 -0.67 10.64 0.68
N ASN A 319 -1.91 10.61 0.25
CA ASN A 319 -2.85 9.52 0.47
C ASN A 319 -3.46 9.03 -0.85
N GLN A 320 -2.96 9.48 -2.00
CA GLN A 320 -3.42 9.05 -3.31
C GLN A 320 -2.23 8.53 -4.10
N VAL A 321 -2.41 7.40 -4.79
CA VAL A 321 -1.43 6.92 -5.77
C VAL A 321 -2.07 6.84 -7.16
N PRO A 322 -1.41 7.33 -8.22
CA PRO A 322 -0.12 8.02 -8.18
C PRO A 322 -0.29 9.48 -7.73
N THR A 323 0.73 10.03 -7.06
CA THR A 323 0.86 11.48 -6.78
C THR A 323 2.22 11.97 -7.24
N ILE A 324 2.26 13.13 -7.90
CA ILE A 324 3.52 13.77 -8.31
C ILE A 324 3.65 15.09 -7.58
N ALA A 325 4.79 15.32 -6.94
CA ALA A 325 5.20 16.60 -6.38
C ALA A 325 6.44 17.12 -7.11
N VAL A 326 6.43 18.40 -7.50
CA VAL A 326 7.58 19.09 -8.13
C VAL A 326 8.04 20.18 -7.18
N ILE A 327 9.35 20.18 -6.92
CA ILE A 327 10.05 21.11 -6.07
C ILE A 327 11.03 21.90 -6.95
N GLU A 328 10.91 23.22 -6.94
CA GLU A 328 11.80 24.11 -7.70
C GLU A 328 13.20 24.20 -7.06
N PRO A 329 14.21 24.73 -7.79
CA PRO A 329 15.55 24.90 -7.24
C PRO A 329 15.66 25.68 -5.92
N ASP A 330 14.68 26.53 -5.61
CA ASP A 330 14.57 27.29 -4.35
C ASP A 330 13.92 26.49 -3.20
N GLY A 331 13.49 25.26 -3.46
CA GLY A 331 12.85 24.37 -2.49
C GLY A 331 11.33 24.54 -2.39
N ILE A 332 10.71 25.40 -3.20
CA ILE A 332 9.26 25.60 -3.18
C ILE A 332 8.58 24.46 -3.93
N VAL A 333 7.53 23.88 -3.34
CA VAL A 333 6.63 22.95 -4.04
C VAL A 333 5.80 23.74 -5.07
N SER A 334 6.13 23.62 -6.35
CA SER A 334 5.42 24.33 -7.43
C SER A 334 4.21 23.56 -7.96
N LEU A 335 4.20 22.24 -7.81
CA LEU A 335 3.13 21.36 -8.25
C LEU A 335 3.01 20.19 -7.29
N LYS A 336 1.78 19.85 -6.90
CA LYS A 336 1.45 18.59 -6.24
C LYS A 336 0.06 18.17 -6.74
N SER A 337 -0.03 17.03 -7.41
CA SER A 337 -1.29 16.58 -8.00
C SER A 337 -1.37 15.05 -8.04
N SER A 338 -2.59 14.55 -7.84
CA SER A 338 -2.97 13.15 -7.74
C SER A 338 -4.21 12.86 -8.60
N ILE A 339 -4.52 11.59 -8.86
CA ILE A 339 -5.63 11.20 -9.77
C ILE A 339 -7.03 11.66 -9.31
N GLN A 340 -7.20 12.00 -8.03
CA GLN A 340 -8.46 12.53 -7.51
C GLN A 340 -8.57 14.05 -7.64
N ASP A 341 -7.47 14.74 -7.99
CA ASP A 341 -7.48 16.18 -8.20
C ASP A 341 -7.98 16.52 -9.62
N ASP A 342 -8.76 17.59 -9.72
CA ASP A 342 -9.34 18.04 -11.00
C ASP A 342 -8.28 18.46 -12.03
N ASP A 343 -7.07 18.78 -11.56
CA ASP A 343 -5.97 19.28 -12.38
C ASP A 343 -4.98 18.20 -12.82
N PHE A 344 -5.19 16.93 -12.48
CA PHE A 344 -4.22 15.85 -12.71
C PHE A 344 -3.74 15.74 -14.16
N ASP A 345 -4.66 15.71 -15.12
CA ASP A 345 -4.29 15.64 -16.55
C ASP A 345 -3.53 16.90 -17.01
N ALA A 346 -3.82 18.06 -16.44
CA ALA A 346 -3.12 19.30 -16.72
C ALA A 346 -1.71 19.30 -16.10
N ALA A 347 -1.57 18.74 -14.90
CA ALA A 347 -0.28 18.52 -14.25
C ALA A 347 0.61 17.59 -15.08
N LEU A 348 0.09 16.44 -15.56
CA LEU A 348 0.83 15.53 -16.42
C LEU A 348 1.31 16.20 -17.72
N LYS A 349 0.46 17.02 -18.36
CA LYS A 349 0.83 17.79 -19.55
C LYS A 349 1.91 18.83 -19.25
N THR A 350 1.84 19.49 -18.10
CA THR A 350 2.85 20.46 -17.68
C THR A 350 4.20 19.79 -17.51
N ILE A 351 4.21 18.65 -16.81
CA ILE A 351 5.40 17.83 -16.57
C ILE A 351 5.99 17.30 -17.87
N ALA A 352 5.16 16.86 -18.82
CA ALA A 352 5.62 16.36 -20.13
C ALA A 352 6.40 17.40 -20.95
N ASN A 353 6.26 18.69 -20.62
CA ASN A 353 6.93 19.80 -21.27
C ASN A 353 8.12 20.35 -20.46
N PHE A 354 8.49 19.73 -19.35
CA PHE A 354 9.76 20.03 -18.70
C PHE A 354 10.90 19.78 -19.70
N LYS A 355 11.82 20.73 -19.80
CA LYS A 355 13.00 20.65 -20.66
C LYS A 355 14.22 20.50 -19.78
#